data_AF-A0A6H5KFL2-F1
#
_entry.id   AF-A0A6H5KFL2-F1
#
_cell.length_a   1.000
_cell.length_b   1.000
_cell.length_c   1.000
_cell.angle_alpha   90.00
_cell.angle_beta   90.00
_cell.angle_gamma   90.00
#
_symmetry.space_group_name_H-M   'P 1'
#
loop_
_entity.id
_entity.type
_entity.pdbx_description
1 polymer ?
#
loop_
_entity_poly.entity_id
_entity_poly.type
_entity_poly.pdbx_seq_one_letter_code
_entity_poly.pdbx_strand_id
1 'polypeptide(L)'
;MVDFMEHNVLVWGGSLMHGEAYAVGNALDACAFPYVGLLLCKQNQVQVVERVEGAENTEALLDRLTSAMARFQEQLDRIHRQQREREEARRLREEQDNDYKKGLEADRRRSEAQQEERRAKERAAEEARALAEEEAAKLAREEQIQPFVLHHPLLDRCYRLATPHLDVVVISFCLLLSSLVFVQLRIERLEDLRKRVRDEPPAGGKTTRIRLQLPNGSKVVSKDEQEFDADGTVGEIRGFVTLHLEDNDIPIKNFSMSTNFPRRTYSQEDGDDALSVEEAGLHPTGMLFVHDLDA
;
A
#
# COMPACT_ATOMS: atom_id res chain seq x y z
N MET A 1 -28.23 9.59 45.24
CA MET A 1 -27.51 10.88 45.43
C MET A 1 -26.00 10.65 45.55
N VAL A 2 -25.54 9.57 46.18
CA VAL A 2 -24.12 9.17 46.23
C VAL A 2 -23.60 8.73 44.84
N ASP A 3 -24.39 8.02 44.02
CA ASP A 3 -23.98 7.57 42.68
C ASP A 3 -23.72 8.69 41.64
N PHE A 4 -24.27 9.90 41.83
CA PHE A 4 -24.07 11.03 40.90
C PHE A 4 -22.71 11.71 41.12
N MET A 5 -22.14 11.61 42.33
CA MET A 5 -20.84 12.18 42.65
C MET A 5 -19.67 11.35 42.08
N GLU A 6 -19.85 10.04 41.90
CA GLU A 6 -18.76 9.15 41.48
C GLU A 6 -18.35 9.28 40.01
N HIS A 7 -19.22 9.83 39.14
CA HIS A 7 -18.99 9.78 37.68
C HIS A 7 -18.81 11.14 37.01
N ASN A 8 -18.97 12.27 37.71
CA ASN A 8 -18.90 13.61 37.09
C ASN A 8 -18.23 14.69 37.96
N VAL A 9 -17.71 14.35 39.15
CA VAL A 9 -17.08 15.33 40.05
C VAL A 9 -15.66 14.89 40.36
N LEU A 10 -14.68 15.68 39.94
CA LEU A 10 -13.28 15.51 40.33
C LEU A 10 -13.04 16.30 41.62
N VAL A 11 -12.73 15.60 42.71
CA VAL A 11 -12.36 16.22 43.98
C VAL A 11 -10.84 16.25 44.09
N TRP A 12 -10.29 17.44 44.25
CA TRP A 12 -8.87 17.65 44.53
C TRP A 12 -8.73 18.47 45.80
N GLY A 13 -7.78 18.09 46.65
CA GLY A 13 -7.47 18.78 47.90
C GLY A 13 -5.97 18.79 48.12
N GLY A 14 -5.45 19.94 48.56
CA GLY A 14 -4.03 20.15 48.80
C GLY A 14 -3.78 20.94 50.08
N SER A 15 -2.66 20.67 50.73
CA SER A 15 -2.21 21.45 51.89
C SER A 15 -1.30 22.59 51.43
N LEU A 16 -1.53 23.81 51.93
CA LEU A 16 -0.75 25.02 51.60
C LEU A 16 0.75 24.90 51.91
N MET A 17 1.15 23.89 52.67
CA MET A 17 2.55 23.57 52.91
C MET A 17 3.27 23.08 51.64
N HIS A 18 2.52 22.72 50.58
CA HIS A 18 3.04 22.26 49.31
C HIS A 18 2.86 23.34 48.23
N GLY A 19 3.88 23.48 47.36
CA GLY A 19 3.93 24.54 46.34
C GLY A 19 2.79 24.49 45.32
N GLU A 20 2.29 23.29 44.98
CA GLU A 20 1.16 23.11 44.07
C GLU A 20 -0.14 23.68 44.67
N ALA A 21 -0.44 23.34 45.92
CA ALA A 21 -1.64 23.83 46.59
C ALA A 21 -1.61 25.34 46.83
N TYR A 22 -0.43 25.87 47.13
CA TYR A 22 -0.21 27.32 47.23
C TYR A 22 -0.41 28.03 45.88
N ALA A 23 0.10 27.46 44.79
CA ALA A 23 -0.08 28.01 43.44
C ALA A 23 -1.56 28.04 43.03
N VAL A 24 -2.30 26.94 43.27
CA VAL A 24 -3.75 26.87 43.01
C VAL A 24 -4.53 27.86 43.88
N GLY A 25 -4.18 27.99 45.17
CA GLY A 25 -4.80 28.97 46.06
C GLY A 25 -4.64 30.41 45.57
N ASN A 26 -3.45 30.78 45.08
CA ASN A 26 -3.21 32.09 44.49
C ASN A 26 -3.97 32.29 43.17
N ALA A 27 -4.03 31.26 42.31
CA ALA A 27 -4.77 31.34 41.04
C ALA A 27 -6.29 31.52 41.24
N LEU A 28 -6.82 31.08 42.38
CA LEU A 28 -8.22 31.22 42.77
C LEU A 28 -8.48 32.43 43.68
N ASP A 29 -7.47 33.28 43.88
CA ASP A 29 -7.47 34.43 44.80
C ASP A 29 -7.96 34.08 46.21
N ALA A 30 -7.63 32.89 46.73
CA ALA A 30 -8.08 32.44 48.06
C ALA A 30 -7.46 33.31 49.17
N CYS A 31 -8.30 33.92 50.01
CA CYS A 31 -7.86 34.85 51.06
C CYS A 31 -8.02 34.30 52.48
N ALA A 32 -8.84 33.27 52.68
CA ALA A 32 -9.04 32.60 53.96
C ALA A 32 -9.16 31.08 53.83
N PHE A 33 -8.76 30.37 54.90
CA PHE A 33 -8.66 28.90 54.93
C PHE A 33 -9.42 28.30 56.12
N PRO A 34 -10.02 27.10 55.99
CA PRO A 34 -10.05 26.24 54.80
C PRO A 34 -10.82 26.88 53.63
N TYR A 35 -10.37 26.60 52.41
CA TYR A 35 -10.97 27.09 51.17
C TYR A 35 -11.57 25.91 50.40
N VAL A 36 -12.83 26.03 49.99
CA VAL A 36 -13.49 25.08 49.09
C VAL A 36 -14.05 25.84 47.90
N GLY A 37 -13.60 25.48 46.70
CA GLY A 37 -14.07 26.05 45.45
C GLY A 37 -14.71 24.97 44.58
N LEU A 38 -15.92 25.23 44.08
CA LEU A 38 -16.53 24.43 43.02
C LEU A 38 -16.14 25.06 41.68
N LEU A 39 -15.50 24.29 40.81
CA LEU A 39 -14.99 24.76 39.52
C LEU A 39 -15.71 24.08 38.36
N LEU A 40 -16.00 24.85 37.32
CA LEU A 40 -16.46 24.37 36.02
C LEU A 40 -15.37 24.58 34.98
N CYS A 41 -15.03 23.52 34.25
CA CYS A 41 -14.09 23.59 33.13
C CYS A 41 -14.85 23.52 31.81
N LYS A 42 -14.81 24.60 31.02
CA LYS A 42 -15.40 24.66 29.68
C LYS A 42 -14.33 24.91 28.63
N GLN A 43 -14.08 23.94 27.74
CA GLN A 43 -13.28 24.11 26.51
C GLN A 43 -11.90 24.78 26.71
N ASN A 44 -11.29 24.65 27.90
CA ASN A 44 -10.03 25.28 28.35
C ASN A 44 -10.14 26.58 29.19
N GLN A 45 -11.34 26.94 29.65
CA GLN A 45 -11.54 27.99 30.64
C GLN A 45 -12.05 27.40 31.95
N VAL A 46 -11.44 27.80 33.06
CA VAL A 46 -11.89 27.47 34.41
C VAL A 46 -12.77 28.60 34.92
N GLN A 47 -13.97 28.28 35.36
CA GLN A 47 -14.91 29.21 35.99
C GLN A 47 -15.15 28.76 37.43
N VAL A 48 -14.91 29.66 38.39
CA VAL A 48 -15.29 29.42 39.79
C VAL A 48 -16.79 29.63 39.91
N VAL A 49 -17.49 28.58 40.31
CA VAL A 49 -18.94 28.54 40.47
C VAL A 49 -19.35 28.97 41.86
N GLU A 50 -18.70 28.38 42.86
CA GLU A 50 -19.01 28.61 44.26
C GLU A 50 -17.71 28.65 45.04
N ARG A 51 -17.63 29.57 46.00
CA ARG A 51 -16.45 29.78 46.84
C ARG A 51 -16.88 29.80 48.30
N VAL A 52 -16.21 28.98 49.10
CA VAL A 52 -16.38 28.91 50.55
C VAL A 52 -15.04 29.17 51.20
N GLU A 53 -15.01 30.16 52.07
CA GLU A 53 -13.82 30.60 52.78
C GLU A 53 -14.05 30.55 54.28
N GLY A 54 -13.13 29.89 54.99
CA GLY A 54 -13.18 29.76 56.44
C GLY A 54 -13.90 28.48 56.90
N ALA A 55 -13.85 28.24 58.21
CA ALA A 55 -14.47 27.08 58.81
C ALA A 55 -15.99 27.25 58.86
N GLU A 56 -16.71 26.46 58.07
CA GLU A 56 -18.17 26.40 58.03
C GLU A 56 -18.68 25.08 58.62
N ASN A 57 -19.90 25.05 59.15
CA ASN A 57 -20.53 23.81 59.60
C ASN A 57 -20.70 22.87 58.40
N THR A 58 -20.50 21.56 58.61
CA THR A 58 -20.59 20.53 57.57
C THR A 58 -21.96 20.53 56.87
N GLU A 59 -23.05 20.68 57.62
CA GLU A 59 -24.40 20.73 57.04
C GLU A 59 -24.58 21.96 56.12
N ALA A 60 -24.15 23.13 56.58
CA ALA A 60 -24.22 24.37 55.80
C ALA A 60 -23.35 24.30 54.53
N LEU A 61 -22.15 23.72 54.64
CA LEU A 61 -21.27 23.50 53.49
C LEU A 61 -21.92 22.57 52.46
N LEU A 62 -22.51 21.45 52.91
CA LEU A 62 -23.18 20.50 52.02
C LEU A 62 -24.41 21.11 51.35
N ASP A 63 -25.21 21.90 52.07
CA ASP A 63 -26.37 22.57 51.49
C ASP A 63 -25.96 23.58 50.41
N ARG A 64 -24.90 24.36 50.66
CA ARG A 64 -24.34 25.31 49.68
C ARG A 64 -23.81 24.60 48.45
N LEU A 65 -23.04 23.53 48.63
CA LEU A 65 -22.48 22.76 47.51
C LEU A 65 -23.57 22.05 46.71
N THR A 66 -24.54 21.42 47.37
CA THR A 66 -25.66 20.73 46.71
C THR A 66 -26.52 21.72 45.93
N SER A 67 -26.82 22.89 46.52
CA SER A 67 -27.55 23.97 45.85
C SER A 67 -26.77 24.57 44.69
N ALA A 68 -25.45 24.69 44.80
CA ALA A 68 -24.60 25.06 43.68
C ALA A 68 -24.68 24.00 42.57
N MET A 69 -24.41 22.73 42.87
CA MET A 69 -24.48 21.65 41.90
C MET A 69 -25.82 21.58 41.18
N ALA A 70 -26.95 21.70 41.88
CA ALA A 70 -28.28 21.71 41.28
C ALA A 70 -28.49 22.88 40.30
N ARG A 71 -27.99 24.08 40.61
CA ARG A 71 -28.06 25.25 39.71
C ARG A 71 -27.28 25.03 38.42
N PHE A 72 -26.13 24.36 38.50
CA PHE A 72 -25.25 24.15 37.34
C PHE A 72 -25.53 22.85 36.58
N GLN A 73 -26.34 21.94 37.13
CA GLN A 73 -26.77 20.73 36.42
C GLN A 73 -27.43 21.05 35.08
N GLU A 74 -28.34 22.03 35.03
CA GLU A 74 -28.99 22.42 33.78
C GLU A 74 -27.98 22.96 32.74
N GLN A 75 -26.99 23.74 33.20
CA GLN A 75 -25.94 24.25 32.33
C GLN A 75 -25.03 23.14 31.82
N LEU A 76 -24.66 22.17 32.67
CA LEU A 76 -23.87 21.00 32.29
C LEU A 76 -24.63 20.11 31.30
N ASP A 77 -25.91 19.85 31.55
CA ASP A 77 -26.76 19.07 30.64
C ASP A 77 -26.87 19.73 29.27
N ARG A 78 -27.00 21.05 29.22
CA ARG A 78 -26.97 21.81 27.96
C ARG A 78 -25.61 21.66 27.25
N ILE A 79 -24.50 21.75 27.97
CA ILE A 79 -23.15 21.60 27.39
C ILE A 79 -22.95 20.18 26.85
N HIS A 80 -23.27 19.15 27.64
CA HIS A 80 -23.15 17.75 27.23
C HIS A 80 -24.08 17.42 26.06
N ARG A 81 -25.30 17.97 26.04
CA ARG A 81 -26.22 17.81 24.91
C ARG A 81 -25.65 18.43 23.64
N GLN A 82 -25.14 19.66 23.72
CA GLN A 82 -24.49 20.32 22.58
C GLN A 82 -23.25 19.57 22.07
N GLN A 83 -22.46 18.98 22.97
CA GLN A 83 -21.30 18.17 22.59
C GLN A 83 -21.74 16.89 21.85
N ARG A 84 -22.70 16.14 22.40
CA ARG A 84 -23.26 14.95 21.76
C ARG A 84 -23.86 15.25 20.40
N GLU A 85 -24.66 16.30 20.28
CA GLU A 85 -25.25 16.74 19.00
C GLU A 85 -24.17 17.05 17.95
N ARG A 86 -23.05 17.67 18.36
CA ARG A 86 -21.92 17.97 17.46
C ARG A 86 -21.19 16.71 17.02
N GLU A 87 -20.95 15.79 17.94
CA GLU A 87 -20.29 14.51 17.66
C GLU A 87 -21.15 13.64 16.74
N GLU A 88 -22.46 13.55 17.01
CA GLU A 88 -23.42 12.84 16.17
C GLU A 88 -23.51 13.46 14.77
N ALA A 89 -23.58 14.80 14.68
CA ALA A 89 -23.58 15.49 13.38
C ALA A 89 -22.29 15.25 12.60
N ARG A 90 -21.14 15.20 13.28
CA ARG A 90 -19.84 14.90 12.65
C ARG A 90 -19.82 13.46 12.14
N ARG A 91 -20.21 12.51 12.98
CA ARG A 91 -20.27 11.08 12.64
C ARG A 91 -21.20 10.83 11.45
N LEU A 92 -22.39 11.44 11.44
CA LEU A 92 -23.34 11.29 10.36
C LEU A 92 -22.77 11.79 9.02
N ARG A 93 -22.04 12.91 9.01
CA ARG A 93 -21.37 13.42 7.80
C ARG A 93 -20.28 12.47 7.33
N GLU A 94 -19.47 11.94 8.24
CA GLU A 94 -18.43 10.97 7.91
C GLU A 94 -19.01 9.68 7.32
N GLU A 95 -20.13 9.18 7.88
CA GLU A 95 -20.86 8.04 7.33
C GLU A 95 -21.42 8.34 5.92
N GLN A 96 -22.04 9.50 5.72
CA GLN A 96 -22.56 9.93 4.41
C GLN A 96 -21.46 10.10 3.36
N ASP A 97 -20.34 10.73 3.71
CA ASP A 97 -19.20 10.91 2.81
C ASP A 97 -18.59 9.56 2.41
N ASN A 98 -18.51 8.61 3.35
CA ASN A 98 -18.00 7.27 3.07
C ASN A 98 -18.93 6.50 2.13
N ASP A 99 -20.24 6.59 2.33
CA ASP A 99 -21.21 5.93 1.46
C ASP A 99 -21.26 6.57 0.07
N TYR A 100 -21.13 7.89 -0.01
CA TYR A 100 -20.99 8.61 -1.28
C TYR A 100 -19.74 8.18 -2.05
N LYS A 101 -18.58 8.08 -1.38
CA LYS A 101 -17.33 7.59 -1.99
C LYS A 101 -17.47 6.18 -2.55
N LYS A 102 -18.07 5.25 -1.78
CA LYS A 102 -18.33 3.88 -2.25
C LYS A 102 -19.25 3.86 -3.47
N GLY A 103 -20.30 4.68 -3.48
CA GLY A 103 -21.19 4.84 -4.63
C GLY A 103 -20.45 5.35 -5.86
N LEU A 104 -19.63 6.38 -5.69
CA LEU A 104 -18.84 6.97 -6.76
C LEU A 104 -17.84 5.98 -7.37
N GLU A 105 -17.17 5.18 -6.53
CA GLU A 105 -16.26 4.12 -6.97
C GLU A 105 -16.99 3.00 -7.72
N ALA A 106 -18.18 2.61 -7.26
CA ALA A 106 -18.99 1.59 -7.91
C ALA A 106 -19.47 2.05 -9.30
N ASP A 107 -19.92 3.30 -9.42
CA ASP A 107 -20.33 3.88 -10.70
C ASP A 107 -19.14 4.04 -11.66
N ARG A 108 -17.97 4.45 -11.14
CA ARG A 108 -16.74 4.51 -11.93
C ARG A 108 -16.35 3.14 -12.48
N ARG A 109 -16.34 2.09 -11.65
CA ARG A 109 -16.04 0.71 -12.08
C ARG A 109 -17.02 0.20 -13.13
N ARG A 110 -18.32 0.50 -12.97
CA ARG A 110 -19.33 0.13 -13.98
C ARG A 110 -19.07 0.81 -15.31
N SER A 111 -18.74 2.10 -15.30
CA SER A 111 -18.41 2.86 -16.51
C SER A 111 -17.15 2.30 -17.20
N GLU A 112 -16.09 2.03 -16.43
CA GLU A 112 -14.84 1.46 -16.94
C GLU A 112 -15.08 0.06 -17.55
N ALA A 113 -15.80 -0.82 -16.83
CA ALA A 113 -16.14 -2.16 -17.32
C ALA A 113 -16.99 -2.13 -18.60
N GLN A 114 -17.98 -1.22 -18.68
CA GLN A 114 -18.77 -1.03 -19.90
C GLN A 114 -17.92 -0.55 -21.08
N GLN A 115 -16.96 0.34 -20.82
CA GLN A 115 -16.05 0.85 -21.84
C GLN A 115 -15.10 -0.24 -22.34
N GLU A 116 -14.57 -1.08 -21.43
CA GLU A 116 -13.75 -2.23 -21.78
C GLU A 116 -14.52 -3.28 -22.56
N GLU A 117 -15.74 -3.63 -22.15
CA GLU A 117 -16.59 -4.59 -22.87
C GLU A 117 -16.89 -4.08 -24.29
N ARG A 118 -17.18 -2.78 -24.44
CA ARG A 118 -17.39 -2.18 -25.75
C ARG A 118 -16.13 -2.25 -26.62
N ARG A 119 -14.96 -1.89 -26.06
CA ARG A 119 -13.67 -1.98 -26.77
C ARG A 119 -13.34 -3.42 -27.15
N ALA A 120 -13.61 -4.40 -26.28
CA ALA A 120 -13.38 -5.81 -26.55
C ALA A 120 -14.29 -6.32 -27.69
N LYS A 121 -15.57 -5.93 -27.70
CA LYS A 121 -16.49 -6.24 -28.80
C LYS A 121 -16.06 -5.61 -30.12
N GLU A 122 -15.59 -4.36 -30.09
CA GLU A 122 -15.07 -3.66 -31.28
C GLU A 122 -13.82 -4.37 -31.83
N ARG A 123 -12.84 -4.73 -30.98
CA ARG A 123 -11.64 -5.49 -31.40
C ARG A 123 -11.99 -6.88 -31.94
N ALA A 124 -12.85 -7.63 -31.25
CA ALA A 124 -13.26 -8.96 -31.72
C ALA A 124 -14.01 -8.89 -33.06
N ALA A 125 -14.80 -7.84 -33.29
CA ALA A 125 -15.46 -7.62 -34.58
C ALA A 125 -14.46 -7.26 -35.69
N GLU A 126 -13.42 -6.50 -35.38
CA GLU A 126 -12.34 -6.16 -36.31
C GLU A 126 -11.48 -7.38 -36.66
N GLU A 127 -11.08 -8.17 -35.66
CA GLU A 127 -10.35 -9.44 -35.84
C GLU A 127 -11.15 -10.46 -36.65
N ALA A 128 -12.46 -10.59 -36.38
CA ALA A 128 -13.34 -11.48 -37.16
C ALA A 128 -13.48 -11.02 -38.62
N ARG A 129 -13.51 -9.70 -38.88
CA ARG A 129 -13.51 -9.17 -40.25
C ARG A 129 -12.19 -9.44 -40.96
N ALA A 130 -11.05 -9.24 -40.29
CA ALA A 130 -9.73 -9.49 -40.85
C ALA A 130 -9.53 -10.98 -41.19
N LEU A 131 -9.95 -11.90 -40.30
CA LEU A 131 -9.92 -13.33 -40.55
C LEU A 131 -10.82 -13.73 -41.74
N ALA A 132 -12.03 -13.18 -41.82
CA ALA A 132 -12.93 -13.45 -42.94
C ALA A 132 -12.39 -12.92 -44.28
N GLU A 133 -11.74 -11.76 -44.28
CA GLU A 133 -11.06 -11.21 -45.46
C GLU A 133 -9.85 -12.06 -45.87
N GLU A 134 -9.05 -12.55 -44.91
CA GLU A 134 -7.92 -13.44 -45.16
C GLU A 134 -8.39 -14.81 -45.71
N GLU A 135 -9.45 -15.38 -45.14
CA GLU A 135 -10.06 -16.63 -45.62
C GLU A 135 -10.65 -16.47 -47.03
N ALA A 136 -11.36 -15.37 -47.29
CA ALA A 136 -11.87 -15.05 -48.63
C ALA A 136 -10.73 -14.87 -49.65
N ALA A 137 -9.63 -14.23 -49.25
CA ALA A 137 -8.45 -14.07 -50.08
C ALA A 137 -7.76 -15.41 -50.37
N LYS A 138 -7.70 -16.33 -49.38
CA LYS A 138 -7.17 -17.69 -49.56
C LYS A 138 -8.03 -18.52 -50.51
N LEU A 139 -9.35 -18.51 -50.34
CA LEU A 139 -10.28 -19.20 -51.25
C LEU A 139 -10.17 -18.67 -52.69
N ALA A 140 -10.08 -17.35 -52.87
CA ALA A 140 -9.87 -16.75 -54.19
C ALA A 140 -8.50 -17.13 -54.80
N ARG A 141 -7.48 -17.36 -53.97
CA ARG A 141 -6.15 -17.82 -54.40
C ARG A 141 -6.15 -19.31 -54.76
N GLU A 142 -6.93 -20.13 -54.06
CA GLU A 142 -7.14 -21.55 -54.38
C GLU A 142 -7.97 -21.74 -55.65
N GLU A 143 -9.02 -20.93 -55.88
CA GLU A 143 -9.79 -20.97 -57.13
C GLU A 143 -8.99 -20.52 -58.37
N GLN A 144 -7.91 -19.77 -58.18
CA GLN A 144 -6.98 -19.38 -59.27
C GLN A 144 -5.92 -20.44 -59.59
N ILE A 145 -5.80 -21.52 -58.82
CA ILE A 145 -4.93 -22.65 -59.16
C ILE A 145 -5.69 -23.55 -60.15
N GLN A 146 -5.47 -23.34 -61.45
CA GLN A 146 -5.90 -24.33 -62.43
C GLN A 146 -5.14 -25.64 -62.21
N PRO A 147 -5.78 -26.83 -62.25
CA PRO A 147 -5.06 -28.08 -62.29
C PRO A 147 -4.34 -28.17 -63.64
N PHE A 148 -3.06 -27.82 -63.65
CA PHE A 148 -2.19 -28.09 -64.80
C PHE A 148 -1.89 -29.59 -64.81
N VAL A 149 -2.75 -30.36 -65.48
CA VAL A 149 -2.49 -31.77 -65.79
C VAL A 149 -1.39 -31.82 -66.84
N LEU A 150 -0.18 -32.17 -66.44
CA LEU A 150 0.95 -32.43 -67.33
C LEU A 150 0.70 -33.73 -68.09
N HIS A 151 0.10 -33.65 -69.28
CA HIS A 151 0.15 -34.73 -70.26
C HIS A 151 1.56 -34.81 -70.84
N HIS A 152 2.41 -35.66 -70.25
CA HIS A 152 3.74 -36.00 -70.78
C HIS A 152 3.71 -37.42 -71.38
N PRO A 153 4.03 -37.64 -72.67
CA PRO A 153 3.80 -38.92 -73.34
C PRO A 153 4.82 -40.04 -73.02
N LEU A 154 5.55 -40.00 -71.89
CA LEU A 154 6.62 -40.98 -71.61
C LEU A 154 6.81 -41.37 -70.14
N LEU A 155 5.74 -41.40 -69.33
CA LEU A 155 5.77 -42.06 -68.01
C LEU A 155 4.62 -43.05 -67.83
N ASP A 156 4.30 -43.79 -68.89
CA ASP A 156 3.32 -44.89 -68.85
C ASP A 156 3.99 -46.27 -68.64
N ARG A 157 5.14 -46.31 -67.94
CA ARG A 157 5.91 -47.58 -67.81
C ARG A 157 6.60 -47.87 -66.48
N CYS A 158 6.25 -47.17 -65.40
CA CYS A 158 6.79 -47.49 -64.07
C CYS A 158 5.72 -47.65 -62.99
N TYR A 159 4.55 -48.21 -63.34
CA TYR A 159 3.69 -48.91 -62.38
C TYR A 159 3.78 -50.41 -62.63
N ARG A 160 4.75 -51.05 -61.98
CA ARG A 160 4.73 -52.43 -61.48
C ARG A 160 6.16 -52.83 -61.16
N LEU A 161 6.51 -52.84 -59.88
CA LEU A 161 7.12 -53.97 -59.19
C LEU A 161 7.41 -53.57 -57.74
N ALA A 162 7.23 -54.54 -56.85
CA ALA A 162 7.75 -54.63 -55.48
C ALA A 162 6.92 -53.97 -54.34
N THR A 163 6.08 -54.82 -53.76
CA THR A 163 5.63 -54.87 -52.35
C THR A 163 6.82 -55.27 -51.41
N PRO A 164 6.60 -55.73 -50.16
CA PRO A 164 6.57 -55.00 -48.88
C PRO A 164 7.63 -55.51 -47.85
N HIS A 165 8.36 -54.67 -47.11
CA HIS A 165 8.90 -55.05 -45.78
C HIS A 165 9.51 -53.87 -45.02
N LEU A 166 9.32 -53.89 -43.70
CA LEU A 166 9.90 -52.99 -42.69
C LEU A 166 11.44 -52.87 -42.79
N ASP A 167 11.97 -51.72 -42.34
CA ASP A 167 12.87 -51.67 -41.17
C ASP A 167 12.93 -50.27 -40.52
N VAL A 168 12.30 -50.23 -39.34
CA VAL A 168 12.51 -49.44 -38.12
C VAL A 168 13.72 -48.49 -38.05
N VAL A 169 13.45 -47.22 -37.68
CA VAL A 169 14.24 -46.49 -36.67
C VAL A 169 13.29 -45.80 -35.70
N VAL A 170 13.40 -46.17 -34.43
CA VAL A 170 12.72 -45.61 -33.24
C VAL A 170 13.67 -44.64 -32.56
N ILE A 171 13.23 -43.40 -32.27
CA ILE A 171 13.49 -42.62 -31.04
C ILE A 171 12.29 -41.64 -30.90
N SER A 172 11.24 -41.99 -30.15
CA SER A 172 10.99 -41.72 -28.72
C SER A 172 10.09 -40.49 -28.47
N PHE A 173 8.82 -40.80 -28.20
CA PHE A 173 7.84 -40.18 -27.28
C PHE A 173 8.27 -38.93 -26.47
N CYS A 174 7.46 -37.85 -26.47
CA CYS A 174 6.79 -37.29 -25.28
C CYS A 174 5.96 -36.01 -25.56
N LEU A 175 4.63 -36.18 -25.54
CA LEU A 175 3.58 -35.40 -24.85
C LEU A 175 3.66 -33.85 -24.71
N LEU A 176 2.57 -33.22 -25.21
CA LEU A 176 1.62 -32.32 -24.50
C LEU A 176 2.10 -31.48 -23.30
N LEU A 177 1.62 -30.22 -23.28
CA LEU A 177 1.53 -29.25 -22.16
C LEU A 177 2.63 -28.18 -22.06
N SER A 178 2.68 -27.28 -23.05
CA SER A 178 3.52 -26.08 -23.06
C SER A 178 2.85 -24.83 -22.43
N SER A 179 1.94 -25.01 -21.47
CA SER A 179 1.27 -23.88 -20.79
C SER A 179 1.27 -23.96 -19.25
N LEU A 180 1.89 -25.00 -18.66
CA LEU A 180 1.98 -25.14 -17.19
C LEU A 180 3.41 -25.15 -16.62
N VAL A 181 4.45 -25.23 -17.46
CA VAL A 181 5.85 -25.36 -16.98
C VAL A 181 6.50 -24.00 -16.63
N PHE A 182 5.97 -22.88 -17.14
CA PHE A 182 6.57 -21.56 -16.91
C PHE A 182 6.22 -20.94 -15.54
N VAL A 183 5.17 -21.43 -14.86
CA VAL A 183 4.70 -20.86 -13.58
C VAL A 183 5.37 -21.54 -12.38
N GLN A 184 5.77 -22.82 -12.49
CA GLN A 184 6.47 -23.51 -11.40
C GLN A 184 7.97 -23.18 -11.33
N LEU A 185 8.65 -22.92 -12.46
CA LEU A 185 10.10 -22.60 -12.46
C LEU A 185 10.45 -21.20 -11.92
N ARG A 186 9.46 -20.31 -11.78
CA ARG A 186 9.67 -18.91 -11.34
C ARG A 186 9.73 -18.79 -9.82
N ILE A 187 8.99 -19.65 -9.10
CA ILE A 187 8.86 -19.60 -7.64
C ILE A 187 10.12 -20.19 -6.97
N GLU A 188 10.65 -21.32 -7.48
CA GLU A 188 11.88 -21.92 -6.94
C GLU A 188 13.12 -21.02 -7.16
N ARG A 189 13.20 -20.31 -8.31
CA ARG A 189 14.30 -19.35 -8.57
C ARG A 189 14.28 -18.14 -7.64
N LEU A 190 13.10 -17.72 -7.17
CA LEU A 190 12.97 -16.63 -6.20
C LEU A 190 13.43 -17.05 -4.80
N GLU A 191 13.17 -18.29 -4.37
CA GLU A 191 13.64 -18.81 -3.09
C GLU A 191 15.17 -19.04 -3.06
N ASP A 192 15.76 -19.46 -4.18
CA ASP A 192 17.23 -19.56 -4.33
C ASP A 192 17.90 -18.16 -4.36
N LEU A 193 17.24 -17.15 -4.93
CA LEU A 193 17.71 -15.76 -4.87
C LEU A 193 17.57 -15.21 -3.44
N ARG A 194 16.48 -15.54 -2.74
CA ARG A 194 16.22 -15.15 -1.34
C ARG A 194 17.23 -15.76 -0.36
N LYS A 195 17.80 -16.93 -0.69
CA LYS A 195 18.92 -17.53 0.05
C LYS A 195 20.27 -16.86 -0.26
N ARG A 196 20.48 -16.33 -1.47
CA ARG A 196 21.73 -15.64 -1.83
C ARG A 196 21.81 -14.20 -1.34
N VAL A 197 20.69 -13.50 -1.25
CA VAL A 197 20.62 -12.06 -0.88
C VAL A 197 20.69 -11.83 0.64
N ARG A 198 20.74 -12.90 1.46
CA ARG A 198 20.64 -12.83 2.93
C ARG A 198 21.82 -13.37 3.72
N ASP A 199 22.94 -13.70 3.08
CA ASP A 199 24.17 -13.91 3.83
C ASP A 199 24.78 -12.54 4.13
N GLU A 200 24.54 -12.08 5.35
CA GLU A 200 25.19 -10.92 5.96
C GLU A 200 26.69 -10.96 5.64
N PRO A 201 27.26 -9.91 5.03
CA PRO A 201 28.62 -9.96 4.52
C PRO A 201 29.58 -10.28 5.68
N PRO A 202 30.49 -11.26 5.50
CA PRO A 202 31.42 -11.66 6.55
C PRO A 202 32.25 -10.45 6.99
N ALA A 203 32.28 -10.20 8.30
CA ALA A 203 32.93 -9.05 8.93
C ALA A 203 34.37 -8.87 8.40
N GLY A 204 34.56 -7.94 7.46
CA GLY A 204 35.84 -7.63 6.82
C GLY A 204 35.82 -7.30 5.32
N GLY A 205 34.70 -7.48 4.62
CA GLY A 205 34.54 -7.08 3.21
C GLY A 205 34.34 -5.57 3.01
N LYS A 206 34.60 -5.06 1.79
CA LYS A 206 34.24 -3.68 1.41
C LYS A 206 32.72 -3.58 1.26
N THR A 207 32.01 -3.18 2.33
CA THR A 207 30.56 -3.02 2.27
C THR A 207 30.16 -1.63 1.75
N THR A 208 29.01 -1.59 1.08
CA THR A 208 28.42 -0.39 0.50
C THR A 208 27.02 -0.20 1.08
N ARG A 209 26.75 0.99 1.62
CA ARG A 209 25.43 1.32 2.15
C ARG A 209 24.56 1.95 1.07
N ILE A 210 23.49 1.29 0.69
CA ILE A 210 22.58 1.78 -0.34
C ILE A 210 21.24 2.14 0.28
N ARG A 211 20.84 3.39 0.08
CA ARG A 211 19.50 3.87 0.43
C ARG A 211 18.61 3.77 -0.80
N LEU A 212 17.36 3.40 -0.59
CA LEU A 212 16.34 3.28 -1.63
C LEU A 212 15.18 4.25 -1.35
N GLN A 213 14.83 5.06 -2.35
CA GLN A 213 13.65 5.92 -2.32
C GLN A 213 12.63 5.44 -3.35
N LEU A 214 11.45 5.05 -2.87
CA LEU A 214 10.33 4.60 -3.69
C LEU A 214 9.54 5.81 -4.24
N PRO A 215 8.82 5.65 -5.37
CA PRO A 215 8.06 6.72 -6.01
C PRO A 215 6.87 7.20 -5.17
N ASN A 216 6.40 6.39 -4.21
CA ASN A 216 5.41 6.77 -3.21
C ASN A 216 5.94 7.77 -2.14
N GLY A 217 7.21 8.17 -2.23
CA GLY A 217 7.87 9.05 -1.26
C GLY A 217 8.32 8.34 0.01
N SER A 218 7.96 7.06 0.18
CA SER A 218 8.45 6.22 1.25
C SER A 218 9.93 5.92 1.00
N LYS A 219 10.76 6.29 1.97
CA LYS A 219 12.09 5.72 2.06
C LYS A 219 11.92 4.30 2.58
N VAL A 220 12.68 3.34 2.05
CA VAL A 220 12.76 2.01 2.66
C VAL A 220 13.41 2.22 4.03
N VAL A 221 12.59 2.32 5.09
CA VAL A 221 12.98 2.66 6.48
C VAL A 221 12.83 1.45 7.40
N SER A 222 12.48 0.29 6.87
CA SER A 222 12.42 -0.94 7.66
C SER A 222 13.81 -1.53 7.86
N LYS A 223 14.38 -1.27 9.05
CA LYS A 223 15.41 -2.04 9.79
C LYS A 223 16.77 -2.32 9.15
N ASP A 224 16.89 -2.24 7.83
CA ASP A 224 18.05 -2.65 7.07
C ASP A 224 18.45 -1.46 6.18
N GLU A 225 19.39 -0.62 6.65
CA GLU A 225 20.34 -0.03 5.70
C GLU A 225 21.08 -1.25 5.11
N GLN A 226 20.54 -1.84 4.04
CA GLN A 226 21.07 -3.09 3.50
C GLN A 226 22.49 -2.81 3.01
N GLU A 227 23.46 -3.46 3.64
CA GLU A 227 24.85 -3.45 3.23
C GLU A 227 25.01 -4.42 2.06
N PHE A 228 25.39 -3.90 0.90
CA PHE A 228 25.73 -4.68 -0.28
C PHE A 228 27.25 -4.82 -0.38
N ASP A 229 27.73 -5.93 -0.93
CA ASP A 229 29.14 -6.05 -1.27
C ASP A 229 29.52 -5.05 -2.36
N ALA A 230 30.69 -4.39 -2.24
CA ALA A 230 31.18 -3.47 -3.27
C ALA A 230 31.41 -4.15 -4.63
N ASP A 231 31.72 -5.45 -4.60
CA ASP A 231 31.90 -6.31 -5.77
C ASP A 231 30.57 -6.91 -6.29
N GLY A 232 29.46 -6.65 -5.60
CA GLY A 232 28.12 -7.11 -5.99
C GLY A 232 27.67 -6.47 -7.30
N THR A 233 26.59 -7.00 -7.87
CA THR A 233 26.06 -6.52 -9.16
C THR A 233 24.85 -5.61 -9.00
N VAL A 234 24.65 -4.67 -9.93
CA VAL A 234 23.43 -3.85 -9.98
C VAL A 234 22.18 -4.73 -10.13
N GLY A 235 22.31 -5.90 -10.77
CA GLY A 235 21.26 -6.91 -10.86
C GLY A 235 20.80 -7.46 -9.49
N GLU A 236 21.69 -7.58 -8.50
CA GLU A 236 21.33 -7.99 -7.14
C GLU A 236 20.49 -6.92 -6.44
N ILE A 237 20.86 -5.65 -6.61
CA ILE A 237 20.09 -4.50 -6.09
C ILE A 237 18.71 -4.47 -6.75
N ARG A 238 18.63 -4.67 -8.07
CA ARG A 238 17.36 -4.75 -8.79
C ARG A 238 16.49 -5.89 -8.29
N GLY A 239 17.08 -7.08 -8.10
CA GLY A 239 16.39 -8.24 -7.54
C GLY A 239 15.85 -7.97 -6.14
N PHE A 240 16.62 -7.29 -5.28
CA PHE A 240 16.19 -6.87 -3.96
C PHE A 240 14.99 -5.89 -4.02
N VAL A 241 15.05 -4.89 -4.91
CA VAL A 241 13.93 -3.95 -5.10
C VAL A 241 12.67 -4.69 -5.57
N THR A 242 12.79 -5.60 -6.53
CA THR A 242 11.66 -6.42 -7.02
C THR A 242 11.02 -7.23 -5.88
N LEU A 243 11.85 -7.92 -5.07
CA LEU A 243 11.36 -8.67 -3.91
C LEU A 243 10.68 -7.77 -2.89
N HIS A 244 11.22 -6.57 -2.64
CA HIS A 244 10.63 -5.62 -1.71
C HIS A 244 9.28 -5.07 -2.21
N LEU A 245 9.14 -4.82 -3.52
CA LEU A 245 7.88 -4.39 -4.11
C LEU A 245 6.81 -5.50 -3.99
N GLU A 246 7.18 -6.75 -4.25
CA GLU A 246 6.29 -7.91 -4.08
C GLU A 246 5.92 -8.15 -2.60
N ASP A 247 6.89 -8.15 -1.68
CA ASP A 247 6.67 -8.39 -0.24
C ASP A 247 5.81 -7.29 0.43
N ASN A 248 5.74 -6.08 -0.14
CA ASN A 248 4.94 -4.95 0.37
C ASN A 248 3.67 -4.67 -0.45
N ASP A 249 3.26 -5.58 -1.34
CA ASP A 249 2.08 -5.44 -2.20
C ASP A 249 2.05 -4.11 -3.01
N ILE A 250 3.21 -3.64 -3.47
CA ILE A 250 3.33 -2.43 -4.30
C ILE A 250 3.18 -2.84 -5.77
N PRO A 251 2.17 -2.34 -6.52
CA PRO A 251 1.80 -2.84 -7.85
C PRO A 251 2.68 -2.29 -8.99
N ILE A 252 4.00 -2.25 -8.80
CA ILE A 252 4.97 -1.80 -9.81
C ILE A 252 5.64 -3.05 -10.41
N LYS A 253 5.41 -3.30 -11.70
CA LYS A 253 6.02 -4.42 -12.44
C LYS A 253 7.25 -3.97 -13.21
N ASN A 254 7.19 -2.77 -13.79
CA ASN A 254 8.27 -2.15 -14.53
C ASN A 254 8.76 -0.90 -13.80
N PHE A 255 10.03 -0.89 -13.42
CA PHE A 255 10.65 0.25 -12.77
C PHE A 255 12.05 0.51 -13.30
N SER A 256 12.46 1.78 -13.24
CA SER A 256 13.85 2.17 -13.49
C SER A 256 14.51 2.68 -12.20
N MET A 257 15.81 2.49 -12.07
CA MET A 257 16.59 2.98 -10.93
C MET A 257 17.53 4.08 -11.38
N SER A 258 17.66 5.17 -10.62
CA SER A 258 18.59 6.26 -10.95
C SER A 258 19.25 6.87 -9.73
N THR A 259 20.44 7.45 -9.91
CA THR A 259 21.11 8.32 -8.92
C THR A 259 20.83 9.79 -9.23
N ASN A 260 20.91 10.66 -8.22
CA ASN A 260 20.72 12.11 -8.41
C ASN A 260 22.05 12.85 -8.68
N PHE A 261 23.18 12.37 -8.16
CA PHE A 261 24.48 13.01 -8.36
C PHE A 261 25.66 12.03 -8.24
N PRO A 262 26.50 11.85 -9.28
CA PRO A 262 26.22 12.18 -10.68
C PRO A 262 24.96 11.43 -11.15
N ARG A 263 24.12 12.07 -11.97
CA ARG A 263 22.86 11.47 -12.42
C ARG A 263 23.15 10.34 -13.42
N ARG A 264 22.82 9.11 -13.04
CA ARG A 264 22.92 7.91 -13.88
C ARG A 264 21.63 7.11 -13.75
N THR A 265 21.12 6.60 -14.86
CA THR A 265 19.96 5.72 -14.90
C THR A 265 20.45 4.31 -15.21
N TYR A 266 19.94 3.31 -14.50
CA TYR A 266 20.26 1.89 -14.71
C TYR A 266 19.05 1.18 -15.31
N SER A 267 19.08 0.99 -16.62
CA SER A 267 17.99 0.33 -17.35
C SER A 267 18.26 -1.17 -17.46
N GLN A 268 17.20 -1.98 -17.43
CA GLN A 268 17.34 -3.42 -17.65
C GLN A 268 17.71 -3.74 -19.12
N GLU A 269 17.30 -2.88 -20.06
CA GLU A 269 17.51 -3.05 -21.50
C GLU A 269 18.97 -2.78 -21.93
N ASP A 270 19.69 -1.94 -21.17
CA ASP A 270 21.05 -1.52 -21.50
C ASP A 270 22.13 -2.51 -21.01
N GLY A 271 21.74 -3.60 -20.34
CA GLY A 271 22.66 -4.59 -19.78
C GLY A 271 23.40 -4.13 -18.53
N ASP A 272 22.96 -3.02 -17.91
CA ASP A 272 23.56 -2.41 -16.71
C ASP A 272 23.53 -3.32 -15.48
N ASP A 273 22.71 -4.38 -15.50
CA ASP A 273 22.61 -5.35 -14.40
C ASP A 273 23.91 -6.13 -14.16
N ALA A 274 24.81 -6.18 -15.14
CA ALA A 274 26.12 -6.82 -15.03
C ALA A 274 27.20 -5.91 -14.40
N LEU A 275 26.93 -4.62 -14.22
CA LEU A 275 27.88 -3.67 -13.62
C LEU A 275 28.06 -3.95 -12.13
N SER A 276 29.28 -3.76 -11.63
CA SER A 276 29.53 -3.83 -10.19
C SER A 276 29.01 -2.58 -9.47
N VAL A 277 28.73 -2.68 -8.17
CA VAL A 277 28.30 -1.53 -7.34
C VAL A 277 29.36 -0.42 -7.33
N GLU A 278 30.65 -0.78 -7.38
CA GLU A 278 31.76 0.17 -7.50
C GLU A 278 31.79 0.87 -8.88
N GLU A 279 31.62 0.13 -9.98
CA GLU A 279 31.56 0.69 -11.35
C GLU A 279 30.30 1.54 -11.61
N ALA A 280 29.22 1.24 -10.88
CA ALA A 280 28.01 2.05 -10.84
C ALA A 280 28.24 3.39 -10.12
N GLY A 281 29.29 3.53 -9.32
CA GLY A 281 29.53 4.73 -8.50
C GLY A 281 28.59 4.81 -7.29
N LEU A 282 28.16 3.65 -6.78
CA LEU A 282 27.30 3.54 -5.60
C LEU A 282 28.12 3.28 -4.32
N HIS A 283 29.43 3.05 -4.43
CA HIS A 283 30.38 2.90 -3.32
C HIS A 283 30.98 4.26 -2.89
N PRO A 284 31.16 4.56 -1.58
CA PRO A 284 30.84 3.75 -0.39
C PRO A 284 29.40 3.90 0.14
N THR A 285 28.68 4.92 -0.34
CA THR A 285 27.26 5.12 0.00
C THR A 285 26.51 5.64 -1.21
N GLY A 286 25.41 4.98 -1.56
CA GLY A 286 24.61 5.28 -2.75
C GLY A 286 23.16 5.61 -2.39
N MET A 287 22.56 6.56 -3.11
CA MET A 287 21.13 6.86 -3.02
C MET A 287 20.50 6.55 -4.38
N LEU A 288 19.69 5.49 -4.42
CA LEU A 288 18.93 5.10 -5.61
C LEU A 288 17.47 5.51 -5.49
N PHE A 289 16.98 6.11 -6.56
CA PHE A 289 15.59 6.52 -6.75
C PHE A 289 14.93 5.53 -7.71
N VAL A 290 13.85 4.91 -7.25
CA VAL A 290 13.04 4.01 -8.06
C VAL A 290 11.94 4.84 -8.74
N HIS A 291 11.89 4.81 -10.07
CA HIS A 291 10.84 5.43 -10.86
C HIS A 291 9.90 4.36 -11.38
N ASP A 292 8.60 4.61 -11.20
CA ASP A 292 7.54 3.78 -11.74
C ASP A 292 7.41 4.03 -13.26
N LEU A 293 7.48 2.96 -14.06
CA LEU A 293 7.26 3.02 -15.51
C LEU A 293 5.86 2.53 -15.91
N ASP A 294 5.06 2.07 -14.94
CA ASP A 294 3.69 1.60 -15.15
C ASP A 294 2.63 2.70 -14.87
N ALA A 295 3.07 3.86 -14.35
CA ALA A 295 2.22 5.00 -13.97
C ALA A 295 1.71 5.86 -15.14
#